data_AF-A0A7X7GX94-F1
#
_entry.id   AF-A0A7X7GX94-F1
#
_cell.length_a   1.000
_cell.length_b   1.000
_cell.length_c   1.000
_cell.angle_alpha   90.00
_cell.angle_beta   90.00
_cell.angle_gamma   90.00
#
_symmetry.space_group_name_H-M   'P 1'
#
loop_
_entity.id
_entity.type
_entity.pdbx_description
1 polymer ?
#
loop_
_entity_poly.entity_id
_entity_poly.type
_entity_poly.pdbx_seq_one_letter_code
_entity_poly.pdbx_strand_id
1 'polypeptide(L)'
;MRTFVRFGPIIGPTSLGLVALVVACNTDSPQEPEPVARATEAVTQERPCQVPTTPGVPCSRVGRSITIPIPEGTGRDQVAVFASHALKINDRVRIEAMGGQPAPIVGLGEVETIIGADAVLGGLQSVASVFLRERATVSGPLQTTGTITAQNGVTISGPVSEGHQLLEELDDLSWPVFAPNEARPAIHLEPGEEVTLEPGVYGALRIAPRAKVHLRSGRYGFDAFTLESDGEVRFSGPEPVLLDVFESFTHRGRWVAAQADMPPVLVSYVGRAPAWVEAAFHGTLVAPEAKVELRPAGGRAHRGSFFGYEVEIHGDARVIQVPFPWEALDEATEDAIGEPEAGTYPTSTGPVPPLSGSPTSDRVRVFLDWYYKAVKGDLPDIVEEVASVQGDDVIAAELIAEFQRLRVEDPLRASMVLSILGELRAPAGEQFFIELLEEPLPDRVGMLPKHGSDARSLQLSYQRKAVHGLGVMPTVTARAKLREHASAHPDRGLRMEVVRAYVFEQPEAVKAELTLRPGEEFFVDRFENRDVHEDGGSFDAQLDAYRAKYPDHVDPPEEL
;
A
#
# COMPACT_ATOMS: atom_id res chain seq x y z
N MET A 1 44.29 28.28 7.07
CA MET A 1 42.93 28.64 6.65
C MET A 1 42.47 27.59 5.66
N ARG A 2 41.77 26.55 6.12
CA ARG A 2 41.23 25.47 5.29
C ARG A 2 39.71 25.49 5.43
N THR A 3 39.05 25.80 4.33
CA THR A 3 37.60 25.83 4.17
C THR A 3 37.08 24.39 4.20
N PHE A 4 36.28 24.04 5.19
CA PHE A 4 35.63 22.73 5.30
C PHE A 4 34.38 22.73 4.39
N VAL A 5 34.42 21.96 3.31
CA VAL A 5 33.23 21.57 2.53
C VAL A 5 32.54 20.45 3.31
N ARG A 6 31.36 20.75 3.89
CA ARG A 6 30.54 19.77 4.62
C ARG A 6 29.52 19.17 3.65
N PHE A 7 29.63 17.87 3.40
CA PHE A 7 28.67 17.08 2.64
C PHE A 7 27.57 16.60 3.59
N GLY A 8 26.37 17.16 3.47
CA GLY A 8 25.14 16.49 3.92
C GLY A 8 24.68 15.53 2.82
N PRO A 9 24.17 14.33 3.17
CA PRO A 9 23.78 13.34 2.17
C PRO A 9 22.49 13.80 1.49
N ILE A 10 22.57 14.23 0.24
CA ILE A 10 21.41 14.55 -0.61
C ILE A 10 21.06 13.36 -1.52
N ILE A 11 21.79 12.25 -1.40
CA ILE A 11 21.34 10.98 -1.95
C ILE A 11 20.73 10.12 -0.86
N GLY A 12 19.41 10.16 -0.81
CA GLY A 12 18.53 9.22 -0.14
C GLY A 12 17.32 8.90 -1.03
N PRO A 13 16.72 7.73 -0.84
CA PRO A 13 16.07 7.54 0.43
C PRO A 13 16.96 6.71 1.34
N THR A 14 17.42 7.35 2.41
CA THR A 14 18.18 6.80 3.55
C THR A 14 19.69 6.57 3.36
N SER A 15 20.48 7.38 4.07
CA SER A 15 21.88 7.15 4.38
C SER A 15 22.04 5.94 5.33
N LEU A 16 22.99 5.04 5.00
CA LEU A 16 23.45 3.93 5.84
C LEU A 16 24.20 4.43 7.10
N GLY A 17 24.04 3.72 8.22
CA GLY A 17 24.88 3.79 9.41
C GLY A 17 25.28 2.40 9.91
N LEU A 18 26.56 2.26 10.27
CA LEU A 18 27.32 1.02 10.53
C LEU A 18 27.23 0.52 11.99
N VAL A 19 27.44 -0.79 12.17
CA VAL A 19 27.45 -1.62 13.39
C VAL A 19 28.52 -1.22 14.44
N ALA A 20 28.18 -1.28 15.74
CA ALA A 20 29.13 -1.66 16.80
C ALA A 20 28.42 -2.28 18.05
N LEU A 21 29.04 -3.36 18.55
CA LEU A 21 28.61 -4.33 19.56
C LEU A 21 29.11 -3.94 20.96
N VAL A 22 28.27 -3.91 22.02
CA VAL A 22 28.69 -4.11 23.43
C VAL A 22 27.59 -4.78 24.25
N VAL A 23 27.99 -5.81 24.99
CA VAL A 23 27.26 -6.68 25.94
C VAL A 23 27.09 -6.01 27.31
N ALA A 24 25.93 -6.14 27.98
CA ALA A 24 25.81 -6.51 29.41
C ALA A 24 24.36 -6.49 29.97
N CYS A 25 23.95 -7.63 30.56
CA CYS A 25 23.19 -7.89 31.81
C CYS A 25 22.12 -6.85 32.28
N ASN A 26 20.91 -7.18 32.76
CA ASN A 26 20.59 -8.07 33.88
C ASN A 26 19.07 -8.02 34.25
N THR A 27 18.54 -9.17 34.69
CA THR A 27 17.57 -9.44 35.80
C THR A 27 16.28 -8.61 35.99
N ASP A 28 15.17 -9.16 35.47
CA ASP A 28 14.02 -9.82 36.15
C ASP A 28 13.36 -9.26 37.45
N SER A 29 12.01 -9.08 37.33
CA SER A 29 10.89 -9.31 38.30
C SER A 29 10.55 -8.31 39.42
N PRO A 30 9.30 -8.28 40.02
CA PRO A 30 7.99 -8.85 39.62
C PRO A 30 6.68 -8.00 39.90
N GLN A 31 5.61 -8.28 39.12
CA GLN A 31 4.13 -8.42 39.34
C GLN A 31 3.20 -7.61 40.31
N GLU A 32 1.97 -7.40 39.78
CA GLU A 32 0.57 -7.33 40.35
C GLU A 32 -0.05 -5.96 40.79
N PRO A 33 -1.41 -5.78 40.82
CA PRO A 33 -2.53 -6.29 39.98
C PRO A 33 -3.59 -5.21 39.53
N GLU A 34 -4.57 -5.57 38.69
CA GLU A 34 -5.67 -4.75 38.10
C GLU A 34 -6.68 -4.08 39.09
N PRO A 35 -7.47 -3.08 38.60
CA PRO A 35 -8.93 -3.30 38.56
C PRO A 35 -9.73 -2.72 37.36
N VAL A 36 -10.75 -3.50 36.99
CA VAL A 36 -11.99 -3.31 36.18
C VAL A 36 -12.67 -1.92 36.19
N ALA A 37 -13.02 -1.36 35.01
CA ALA A 37 -14.40 -0.89 34.66
C ALA A 37 -14.58 -0.16 33.29
N ARG A 38 -15.64 -0.61 32.58
CA ARG A 38 -16.61 0.08 31.68
C ARG A 38 -16.25 0.45 30.23
N ALA A 39 -16.98 -0.24 29.35
CA ALA A 39 -17.19 0.01 27.94
C ALA A 39 -17.75 1.41 27.65
N THR A 40 -17.06 2.14 26.78
CA THR A 40 -17.57 3.31 26.06
C THR A 40 -16.95 3.29 24.65
N GLU A 41 -17.82 3.23 23.64
CA GLU A 41 -17.63 3.60 22.21
C GLU A 41 -16.30 3.21 21.52
N ALA A 42 -16.36 2.17 20.69
CA ALA A 42 -15.30 1.82 19.74
C ALA A 42 -15.20 2.87 18.62
N VAL A 43 -14.48 3.95 18.89
CA VAL A 43 -13.84 4.78 17.86
C VAL A 43 -12.62 4.00 17.39
N THR A 44 -12.51 3.78 16.08
CA THR A 44 -11.33 3.19 15.42
C THR A 44 -10.09 4.04 15.73
N GLN A 45 -9.37 3.73 16.81
CA GLN A 45 -8.09 4.32 17.17
C GLN A 45 -6.98 3.61 16.39
N GLU A 46 -6.25 4.36 15.57
CA GLU A 46 -4.97 3.92 14.99
C GLU A 46 -3.98 3.70 16.14
N ARG A 47 -3.57 2.46 16.40
CA ARG A 47 -2.52 2.18 17.40
C ARG A 47 -1.16 2.63 16.83
N PRO A 48 -0.40 3.51 17.50
CA PRO A 48 0.97 3.79 17.10
C PRO A 48 1.86 2.55 17.31
N CYS A 49 2.78 2.33 16.37
CA CYS A 49 3.67 1.17 16.33
C CYS A 49 4.51 1.05 17.61
N GLN A 50 4.43 -0.10 18.30
CA GLN A 50 5.45 -0.49 19.28
C GLN A 50 6.63 -1.14 18.54
N VAL A 51 7.84 -0.67 18.84
CA VAL A 51 9.09 -1.10 18.20
C VAL A 51 9.45 -2.53 18.64
N PRO A 52 9.64 -3.50 17.72
CA PRO A 52 10.28 -4.76 18.05
C PRO A 52 11.78 -4.51 18.29
N THR A 53 12.31 -5.02 19.41
CA THR A 53 13.68 -4.80 19.91
C THR A 53 14.81 -5.46 19.09
N THR A 54 14.60 -5.77 17.81
CA THR A 54 15.58 -6.49 16.97
C THR A 54 16.24 -5.53 15.95
N PRO A 55 17.57 -5.32 15.99
CA PRO A 55 18.29 -4.42 15.08
C PRO A 55 18.36 -4.97 13.66
N GLY A 56 18.04 -4.16 12.65
CA GLY A 56 18.20 -4.50 11.22
C GLY A 56 16.91 -4.49 10.39
N VAL A 57 15.77 -4.27 11.03
CA VAL A 57 14.48 -4.13 10.34
C VAL A 57 14.30 -2.66 9.91
N PRO A 58 14.36 -2.30 8.61
CA PRO A 58 13.91 -0.98 8.20
C PRO A 58 12.43 -0.84 8.56
N CYS A 59 12.01 0.34 9.02
CA CYS A 59 10.58 0.68 9.08
C CYS A 59 10.01 0.55 7.66
N SER A 60 9.46 -0.62 7.35
CA SER A 60 8.37 -0.73 6.41
C SER A 60 7.27 0.19 6.92
N ARG A 61 6.42 0.72 6.04
CA ARG A 61 5.06 0.91 6.54
C ARG A 61 4.64 -0.47 7.05
N VAL A 62 4.50 -0.62 8.37
CA VAL A 62 3.54 -1.54 8.95
C VAL A 62 2.21 -1.05 8.39
N GLY A 63 1.92 -1.52 7.18
CA GLY A 63 0.86 -1.02 6.34
C GLY A 63 -0.45 -1.50 6.93
N ARG A 64 -1.43 -0.59 6.91
CA ARG A 64 -2.84 -0.80 7.24
C ARG A 64 -3.17 -2.25 7.59
N SER A 65 -3.54 -2.52 8.83
CA SER A 65 -4.07 -3.84 9.17
C SER A 65 -5.42 -4.02 8.47
N ILE A 66 -5.65 -5.24 8.01
CA ILE A 66 -7.01 -5.69 7.76
C ILE A 66 -7.52 -6.28 9.06
N THR A 67 -8.74 -5.90 9.43
CA THR A 67 -9.47 -6.49 10.55
C THR A 67 -10.83 -6.95 10.05
N ILE A 68 -11.19 -8.19 10.34
CA ILE A 68 -12.53 -8.73 10.10
C ILE A 68 -13.13 -9.17 11.43
N PRO A 69 -14.29 -8.63 11.83
CA PRO A 69 -15.04 -9.16 12.97
C PRO A 69 -15.76 -10.45 12.57
N ILE A 70 -15.58 -11.52 13.34
CA ILE A 70 -16.25 -12.81 13.13
C ILE A 70 -17.05 -13.15 14.39
N PRO A 71 -18.34 -13.54 14.30
CA PRO A 71 -19.10 -13.98 15.47
C PRO A 71 -18.43 -15.17 16.17
N GLU A 72 -18.27 -15.10 17.50
CA GLU A 72 -17.74 -16.20 18.29
C GLU A 72 -18.52 -17.49 18.04
N GLY A 73 -17.81 -18.63 18.01
CA GLY A 73 -18.39 -19.93 17.68
C GLY A 73 -18.63 -20.17 16.18
N THR A 74 -18.48 -19.15 15.32
CA THR A 74 -18.40 -19.35 13.88
C THR A 74 -16.95 -19.61 13.50
N GLY A 75 -16.60 -20.85 13.16
CA GLY A 75 -15.25 -21.19 12.70
C GLY A 75 -14.87 -20.34 11.48
N ARG A 76 -13.80 -19.56 11.58
CA ARG A 76 -13.25 -18.73 10.48
C ARG A 76 -12.94 -19.53 9.21
N ASP A 77 -12.70 -20.83 9.37
CA ASP A 77 -12.48 -21.82 8.32
C ASP A 77 -13.77 -22.33 7.66
N GLN A 78 -14.94 -21.97 8.18
CA GLN A 78 -16.25 -22.48 7.74
C GLN A 78 -17.09 -21.43 7.00
N VAL A 79 -16.79 -20.13 7.16
CA VAL A 79 -17.54 -19.04 6.53
C VAL A 79 -17.22 -19.00 5.04
N ALA A 80 -18.24 -19.15 4.19
CA ALA A 80 -18.09 -19.03 2.75
C ALA A 80 -18.13 -17.57 2.28
N VAL A 81 -19.05 -16.80 2.87
CA VAL A 81 -19.32 -15.42 2.50
C VAL A 81 -19.60 -14.60 3.75
N PHE A 82 -18.94 -13.45 3.84
CA PHE A 82 -19.06 -12.49 4.93
C PHE A 82 -19.21 -11.08 4.37
N ALA A 83 -20.16 -10.30 4.89
CA ALA A 83 -20.26 -8.87 4.60
C ALA A 83 -20.47 -8.05 5.88
N SER A 84 -19.73 -6.95 6.04
CA SER A 84 -19.85 -6.05 7.21
C SER A 84 -20.84 -4.89 7.03
N HIS A 85 -21.32 -4.62 5.81
CA HIS A 85 -22.29 -3.55 5.51
C HIS A 85 -23.53 -4.02 4.74
N ALA A 86 -23.36 -4.73 3.62
CA ALA A 86 -24.50 -5.24 2.85
C ALA A 86 -24.21 -6.61 2.22
N LEU A 87 -25.16 -7.54 2.38
CA LEU A 87 -25.08 -8.88 1.82
C LEU A 87 -26.23 -9.15 0.84
N LYS A 88 -25.88 -9.43 -0.42
CA LYS A 88 -26.86 -9.73 -1.46
C LYS A 88 -26.50 -10.97 -2.26
N ILE A 89 -27.35 -11.98 -2.16
CA ILE A 89 -27.27 -13.22 -2.91
C ILE A 89 -28.36 -13.20 -3.96
N ASN A 90 -28.03 -13.16 -5.25
CA ASN A 90 -29.02 -13.10 -6.32
C ASN A 90 -29.59 -14.49 -6.67
N ASP A 91 -30.50 -14.52 -7.64
CA ASP A 91 -31.30 -15.70 -7.99
C ASP A 91 -30.45 -16.88 -8.46
N ARG A 92 -30.82 -18.09 -8.04
CA ARG A 92 -30.19 -19.37 -8.43
C ARG A 92 -28.72 -19.50 -8.03
N VAL A 93 -28.22 -18.65 -7.13
CA VAL A 93 -26.88 -18.80 -6.54
C VAL A 93 -26.82 -20.07 -5.68
N ARG A 94 -25.69 -20.77 -5.74
CA ARG A 94 -25.40 -21.93 -4.87
C ARG A 94 -24.13 -21.70 -4.09
N ILE A 95 -24.20 -21.85 -2.77
CA ILE A 95 -23.06 -21.73 -1.85
C ILE A 95 -22.90 -23.05 -1.13
N GLU A 96 -21.80 -23.74 -1.39
CA GLU A 96 -21.55 -25.12 -0.97
C GLU A 96 -20.18 -25.21 -0.30
N ALA A 97 -19.98 -26.17 0.59
CA ALA A 97 -18.68 -26.59 1.09
C ALA A 97 -18.04 -27.59 0.12
N MET A 98 -16.75 -27.89 0.30
CA MET A 98 -16.02 -28.88 -0.51
C MET A 98 -16.72 -30.26 -0.60
N GLY A 99 -17.48 -30.66 0.42
CA GLY A 99 -18.28 -31.89 0.44
C GLY A 99 -19.62 -31.81 -0.32
N GLY A 100 -19.93 -30.69 -0.98
CA GLY A 100 -21.17 -30.45 -1.73
C GLY A 100 -22.37 -30.12 -0.86
N GLN A 101 -22.22 -30.06 0.46
CA GLN A 101 -23.26 -29.59 1.37
C GLN A 101 -23.36 -28.07 1.32
N PRO A 102 -24.53 -27.45 1.51
CA PRO A 102 -24.63 -26.00 1.54
C PRO A 102 -23.78 -25.38 2.66
N ALA A 103 -23.06 -24.28 2.38
CA ALA A 103 -22.13 -23.64 3.31
C ALA A 103 -22.70 -22.35 3.94
N PRO A 104 -22.32 -22.03 5.20
CA PRO A 104 -22.88 -20.90 5.93
C PRO A 104 -22.37 -19.55 5.42
N ILE A 105 -23.18 -18.52 5.64
CA ILE A 105 -22.87 -17.12 5.31
C ILE A 105 -23.23 -16.19 6.47
N VAL A 106 -22.56 -15.04 6.53
CA VAL A 106 -22.68 -14.06 7.61
C VAL A 106 -22.85 -12.65 7.03
N GLY A 107 -23.83 -11.89 7.51
CA GLY A 107 -24.05 -10.48 7.19
C GLY A 107 -24.13 -9.64 8.46
N LEU A 108 -23.05 -8.96 8.83
CA LEU A 108 -23.02 -8.10 10.03
C LEU A 108 -23.49 -6.67 9.80
N GLY A 109 -23.79 -6.33 8.54
CA GLY A 109 -24.30 -5.01 8.19
C GLY A 109 -25.74 -4.78 8.61
N GLU A 110 -26.12 -3.49 8.64
CA GLU A 110 -27.48 -3.04 8.96
C GLU A 110 -28.41 -2.96 7.73
N VAL A 111 -27.85 -3.10 6.52
CA VAL A 111 -28.62 -3.17 5.28
C VAL A 111 -29.26 -4.56 5.14
N GLU A 112 -30.55 -4.59 4.78
CA GLU A 112 -31.32 -5.83 4.62
C GLU A 112 -30.57 -6.90 3.81
N THR A 113 -30.41 -8.09 4.40
CA THR A 113 -29.80 -9.24 3.74
C THR A 113 -30.80 -9.86 2.77
N ILE A 114 -30.47 -9.87 1.48
CA ILE A 114 -31.38 -10.36 0.43
C ILE A 114 -30.89 -11.70 -0.11
N ILE A 115 -31.74 -12.71 -0.06
CA ILE A 115 -31.52 -14.02 -0.67
C ILE A 115 -32.45 -14.21 -1.87
N GLY A 116 -31.84 -14.45 -3.03
CA GLY A 116 -32.50 -14.55 -4.33
C GLY A 116 -33.40 -15.75 -4.48
N ALA A 117 -34.26 -15.69 -5.49
CA ALA A 117 -35.18 -16.79 -5.80
C ALA A 117 -34.39 -18.04 -6.23
N ASP A 118 -34.82 -19.21 -5.75
CA ASP A 118 -34.16 -20.50 -6.02
C ASP A 118 -32.67 -20.56 -5.58
N ALA A 119 -32.20 -19.62 -4.74
CA ALA A 119 -30.85 -19.68 -4.18
C ALA A 119 -30.75 -20.77 -3.10
N VAL A 120 -29.57 -21.40 -2.98
CA VAL A 120 -29.31 -22.48 -2.01
C VAL A 120 -28.03 -22.17 -1.23
N LEU A 121 -28.16 -22.09 0.09
CA LEU A 121 -27.06 -21.81 1.04
C LEU A 121 -27.23 -22.63 2.32
N GLY A 122 -26.20 -22.64 3.16
CA GLY A 122 -26.18 -23.32 4.47
C GLY A 122 -26.94 -22.54 5.53
N GLY A 123 -26.33 -22.37 6.71
CA GLY A 123 -26.86 -21.46 7.74
C GLY A 123 -26.66 -19.99 7.38
N LEU A 124 -27.46 -19.12 7.99
CA LEU A 124 -27.39 -17.66 7.81
C LEU A 124 -27.45 -16.95 9.15
N GLN A 125 -26.46 -16.09 9.40
CA GLN A 125 -26.47 -15.13 10.50
C GLN A 125 -26.51 -13.71 9.91
N SER A 126 -27.43 -12.87 10.37
CA SER A 126 -27.63 -11.52 9.83
C SER A 126 -27.99 -10.50 10.92
N VAL A 127 -27.20 -9.45 11.09
CA VAL A 127 -27.59 -8.33 11.98
C VAL A 127 -28.84 -7.65 11.44
N ALA A 128 -28.84 -7.27 10.16
CA ALA A 128 -30.03 -6.76 9.49
C ALA A 128 -31.15 -7.80 9.36
N SER A 129 -32.37 -7.30 9.11
CA SER A 129 -33.49 -8.13 8.64
C SER A 129 -33.11 -8.93 7.38
N VAL A 130 -33.77 -10.08 7.21
CA VAL A 130 -33.52 -11.01 6.11
C VAL A 130 -34.74 -11.09 5.20
N PHE A 131 -34.55 -10.86 3.90
CA PHE A 131 -35.57 -11.08 2.88
C PHE A 131 -35.24 -12.30 2.02
N LEU A 132 -36.05 -13.34 2.14
CA LEU A 132 -35.94 -14.59 1.37
C LEU A 132 -36.93 -14.56 0.21
N ARG A 133 -36.42 -14.50 -1.03
CA ARG A 133 -37.25 -14.57 -2.23
C ARG A 133 -37.74 -16.00 -2.48
N GLU A 134 -38.71 -16.09 -3.39
CA GLU A 134 -39.45 -17.31 -3.67
C GLU A 134 -38.54 -18.53 -3.94
N ARG A 135 -38.83 -19.65 -3.27
CA ARG A 135 -38.08 -20.93 -3.37
C ARG A 135 -36.61 -20.87 -2.93
N ALA A 136 -36.19 -19.83 -2.21
CA ALA A 136 -34.87 -19.84 -1.55
C ALA A 136 -34.80 -20.98 -0.52
N THR A 137 -33.63 -21.62 -0.41
CA THR A 137 -33.37 -22.73 0.52
C THR A 137 -32.19 -22.41 1.43
N VAL A 138 -32.45 -22.42 2.74
CA VAL A 138 -31.46 -22.25 3.81
C VAL A 138 -31.32 -23.59 4.54
N SER A 139 -30.24 -24.31 4.28
CA SER A 139 -29.98 -25.66 4.80
C SER A 139 -29.17 -25.61 6.10
N GLY A 140 -29.70 -24.89 7.09
CA GLY A 140 -29.05 -24.67 8.38
C GLY A 140 -29.88 -23.74 9.28
N PRO A 141 -29.33 -23.36 10.44
CA PRO A 141 -29.94 -22.35 11.30
C PRO A 141 -30.00 -20.99 10.59
N LEU A 142 -31.06 -20.22 10.87
CA LEU A 142 -31.21 -18.83 10.45
C LEU A 142 -31.40 -17.95 11.68
N GLN A 143 -30.42 -17.10 11.97
CA GLN A 143 -30.44 -16.18 13.10
C GLN A 143 -30.34 -14.75 12.59
N THR A 144 -31.19 -13.86 13.10
CA THR A 144 -31.11 -12.44 12.80
C THR A 144 -31.49 -11.58 13.99
N THR A 145 -30.88 -10.40 14.12
CA THR A 145 -31.30 -9.37 15.10
C THR A 145 -32.57 -8.65 14.62
N GLY A 146 -32.78 -8.58 13.31
CA GLY A 146 -33.99 -8.05 12.70
C GLY A 146 -35.11 -9.08 12.58
N THR A 147 -35.89 -8.94 11.51
CA THR A 147 -37.02 -9.82 11.17
C THR A 147 -36.76 -10.57 9.86
N ILE A 148 -37.49 -11.65 9.63
CA ILE A 148 -37.41 -12.51 8.45
C ILE A 148 -38.70 -12.34 7.65
N THR A 149 -38.56 -11.91 6.41
CA THR A 149 -39.65 -11.89 5.43
C THR A 149 -39.38 -12.93 4.36
N ALA A 150 -40.28 -13.91 4.23
CA ALA A 150 -40.16 -14.98 3.26
C ALA A 150 -41.29 -14.95 2.23
N GLN A 151 -40.93 -15.16 0.95
CA GLN A 151 -41.89 -15.37 -0.13
C GLN A 151 -42.30 -16.86 -0.26
N ASN A 152 -43.10 -17.16 -1.27
CA ASN A 152 -43.67 -18.50 -1.48
C ASN A 152 -42.60 -19.58 -1.68
N GLY A 153 -42.77 -20.73 -1.03
CA GLY A 153 -41.94 -21.92 -1.25
C GLY A 153 -40.53 -21.88 -0.64
N VAL A 154 -40.23 -20.90 0.20
CA VAL A 154 -38.97 -20.84 0.96
C VAL A 154 -38.88 -22.05 1.91
N THR A 155 -37.69 -22.64 2.01
CA THR A 155 -37.40 -23.76 2.92
C THR A 155 -36.25 -23.40 3.85
N ILE A 156 -36.46 -23.54 5.16
CA ILE A 156 -35.42 -23.38 6.19
C ILE A 156 -35.39 -24.68 7.00
N SER A 157 -34.26 -25.38 6.99
CA SER A 157 -34.14 -26.72 7.58
C SER A 157 -33.68 -26.73 9.04
N GLY A 158 -33.12 -25.61 9.53
CA GLY A 158 -32.64 -25.45 10.91
C GLY A 158 -33.53 -24.54 11.77
N PRO A 159 -33.14 -24.31 13.04
CA PRO A 159 -33.86 -23.40 13.91
C PRO A 159 -33.83 -21.97 13.38
N VAL A 160 -34.91 -21.24 13.63
CA VAL A 160 -35.09 -19.83 13.22
C VAL A 160 -35.16 -18.96 14.48
N SER A 161 -34.38 -17.89 14.52
CA SER A 161 -34.37 -16.91 15.62
C SER A 161 -34.34 -15.49 15.08
N GLU A 162 -35.40 -14.72 15.33
CA GLU A 162 -35.46 -13.27 15.15
C GLU A 162 -35.11 -12.56 16.47
N GLY A 163 -34.67 -11.30 16.42
CA GLY A 163 -34.25 -10.56 17.62
C GLY A 163 -33.02 -11.14 18.34
N HIS A 164 -32.23 -11.97 17.64
CA HIS A 164 -31.04 -12.61 18.19
C HIS A 164 -29.91 -11.59 18.39
N GLN A 165 -29.22 -11.62 19.54
CA GLN A 165 -28.08 -10.75 19.80
C GLN A 165 -26.82 -11.36 19.17
N LEU A 166 -26.42 -10.87 17.98
CA LEU A 166 -25.26 -11.38 17.23
C LEU A 166 -23.95 -10.63 17.50
N LEU A 167 -24.04 -9.42 18.07
CA LEU A 167 -22.89 -8.51 18.24
C LEU A 167 -22.24 -8.60 19.62
N GLU A 168 -22.78 -9.41 20.52
CA GLU A 168 -22.30 -9.48 21.91
C GLU A 168 -21.00 -10.29 22.06
N GLU A 169 -20.63 -11.06 21.05
CA GLU A 169 -19.45 -11.94 21.04
C GLU A 169 -18.81 -11.93 19.62
N LEU A 170 -17.90 -10.99 19.34
CA LEU A 170 -17.15 -10.90 18.08
C LEU A 170 -15.65 -11.11 18.37
N ASP A 171 -15.02 -11.95 17.57
CA ASP A 171 -13.56 -12.14 17.55
C ASP A 171 -12.97 -11.42 16.33
N ASP A 172 -11.96 -10.59 16.56
CA ASP A 172 -11.34 -9.77 15.51
C ASP A 172 -10.13 -10.49 14.92
N LEU A 173 -10.28 -10.95 13.68
CA LEU A 173 -9.16 -11.48 12.92
C LEU A 173 -8.40 -10.32 12.26
N SER A 174 -7.17 -10.06 12.71
CA SER A 174 -6.37 -8.95 12.24
C SER A 174 -4.96 -9.37 11.79
N TRP A 175 -4.52 -8.87 10.64
CA TRP A 175 -3.15 -9.07 10.15
C TRP A 175 -2.63 -7.81 9.43
N PRO A 176 -1.32 -7.53 9.47
CA PRO A 176 -0.74 -6.40 8.74
C PRO A 176 -0.77 -6.65 7.23
N VAL A 177 -0.84 -5.59 6.42
CA VAL A 177 -0.76 -5.63 4.95
C VAL A 177 0.49 -4.87 4.49
N PHE A 178 1.34 -5.45 3.64
CA PHE A 178 2.61 -4.80 3.27
C PHE A 178 2.48 -3.93 2.04
N ALA A 179 2.59 -2.61 2.24
CA ALA A 179 2.58 -1.63 1.17
C ALA A 179 3.98 -1.40 0.60
N PRO A 180 4.08 -1.03 -0.68
CA PRO A 180 5.33 -0.48 -1.19
C PRO A 180 5.65 0.80 -0.44
N ASN A 181 6.85 0.88 0.13
CA ASN A 181 7.32 2.11 0.76
C ASN A 181 7.62 3.21 -0.29
N GLU A 182 7.67 2.84 -1.57
CA GLU A 182 8.01 3.66 -2.73
C GLU A 182 7.26 3.15 -3.97
N ALA A 183 6.90 4.06 -4.89
CA ALA A 183 6.25 3.69 -6.15
C ALA A 183 7.14 2.71 -6.94
N ARG A 184 6.68 1.47 -7.10
CA ARG A 184 7.36 0.44 -7.87
C ARG A 184 6.87 0.51 -9.33
N PRO A 185 7.72 0.21 -10.33
CA PRO A 185 7.27 0.22 -11.72
C PRO A 185 6.11 -0.76 -11.90
N ALA A 186 5.12 -0.32 -12.69
CA ALA A 186 4.04 -1.19 -13.11
C ALA A 186 4.60 -2.32 -13.99
N ILE A 187 4.12 -3.54 -13.76
CA ILE A 187 4.41 -4.70 -14.60
C ILE A 187 3.23 -4.84 -15.57
N HIS A 188 3.46 -4.47 -16.82
CA HIS A 188 2.52 -4.74 -17.89
C HIS A 188 3.02 -5.90 -18.74
N LEU A 189 2.26 -6.99 -18.76
CA LEU A 189 2.51 -8.10 -19.66
C LEU A 189 1.63 -7.97 -20.89
N GLU A 190 2.27 -7.92 -22.05
CA GLU A 190 1.61 -7.94 -23.35
C GLU A 190 1.13 -9.37 -23.71
N PRO A 191 0.19 -9.50 -24.66
CA PRO A 191 -0.35 -10.81 -25.02
C PRO A 191 0.72 -11.84 -25.44
N GLY A 192 0.77 -12.95 -24.71
CA GLY A 192 1.71 -14.05 -24.94
C GLY A 192 3.02 -13.94 -24.16
N GLU A 193 3.23 -12.84 -23.43
CA GLU A 193 4.37 -12.71 -22.51
C GLU A 193 4.18 -13.58 -21.27
N GLU A 194 5.30 -14.00 -20.70
CA GLU A 194 5.35 -14.88 -19.54
C GLU A 194 6.45 -14.39 -18.60
N VAL A 195 6.12 -14.18 -17.33
CA VAL A 195 7.06 -13.71 -16.30
C VAL A 195 6.90 -14.52 -15.03
N THR A 196 7.99 -14.72 -14.29
CA THR A 196 7.96 -15.21 -12.91
C THR A 196 8.24 -14.05 -11.97
N LEU A 197 7.36 -13.86 -10.98
CA LEU A 197 7.56 -12.88 -9.92
C LEU A 197 7.91 -13.60 -8.63
N GLU A 198 8.98 -13.14 -8.00
CA GLU A 198 9.38 -13.58 -6.67
C GLU A 198 8.51 -12.87 -5.60
N PRO A 199 8.32 -13.43 -4.40
CA PRO A 199 7.68 -12.71 -3.32
C PRO A 199 8.33 -11.34 -3.09
N GLY A 200 7.51 -10.30 -2.93
CA GLY A 200 7.98 -8.93 -2.86
C GLY A 200 6.90 -7.90 -3.20
N VAL A 201 7.28 -6.64 -3.26
CA VAL A 201 6.33 -5.55 -3.48
C VAL A 201 6.54 -4.89 -4.84
N TYR A 202 5.44 -4.66 -5.54
CA TYR A 202 5.35 -4.29 -6.94
C TYR A 202 4.37 -3.14 -7.16
N GLY A 203 4.47 -2.48 -8.32
CA GLY A 203 3.51 -1.48 -8.74
C GLY A 203 2.23 -2.12 -9.23
N ALA A 204 1.54 -1.45 -10.16
CA ALA A 204 0.39 -2.05 -10.83
C ALA A 204 0.80 -3.29 -11.65
N LEU A 205 0.18 -4.44 -11.41
CA LEU A 205 0.31 -5.65 -12.23
C LEU A 205 -0.86 -5.75 -13.21
N ARG A 206 -0.58 -5.68 -14.51
CA ARG A 206 -1.55 -5.84 -15.59
C ARG A 206 -1.18 -6.99 -16.50
N ILE A 207 -2.00 -8.04 -16.48
CA ILE A 207 -1.81 -9.27 -17.22
C ILE A 207 -2.80 -9.28 -18.39
N ALA A 208 -2.30 -9.04 -19.61
CA ALA A 208 -3.13 -9.02 -20.81
C ALA A 208 -3.62 -10.43 -21.21
N PRO A 209 -4.59 -10.54 -22.14
CA PRO A 209 -5.04 -11.83 -22.65
C PRO A 209 -3.90 -12.68 -23.20
N ARG A 210 -3.87 -13.97 -22.86
CA ARG A 210 -2.81 -14.94 -23.21
C ARG A 210 -1.45 -14.70 -22.57
N ALA A 211 -1.29 -13.66 -21.74
CA ALA A 211 -0.11 -13.49 -20.92
C ALA A 211 -0.16 -14.37 -19.67
N LYS A 212 1.00 -14.64 -19.08
CA LYS A 212 1.15 -15.52 -17.92
C LYS A 212 2.05 -14.91 -16.85
N VAL A 213 1.62 -14.99 -15.61
CA VAL A 213 2.45 -14.71 -14.44
C VAL A 213 2.64 -15.99 -13.65
N HIS A 214 3.86 -16.29 -13.22
CA HIS A 214 4.14 -17.33 -12.23
C HIS A 214 4.43 -16.69 -10.89
N LEU A 215 3.68 -17.11 -9.87
CA LEU A 215 3.89 -16.77 -8.47
C LEU A 215 4.24 -18.06 -7.72
N ARG A 216 5.16 -17.98 -6.78
CA ARG A 216 5.44 -19.07 -5.85
C ARG A 216 4.92 -18.73 -4.46
N SER A 217 4.89 -19.70 -3.57
CA SER A 217 4.58 -19.47 -2.16
C SER A 217 5.36 -18.28 -1.60
N GLY A 218 4.68 -17.44 -0.84
CA GLY A 218 5.21 -16.19 -0.31
C GLY A 218 4.23 -15.02 -0.47
N ARG A 219 4.70 -13.84 -0.06
CA ARG A 219 3.90 -12.62 0.04
C ARG A 219 4.22 -11.63 -1.07
N TYR A 220 3.18 -11.07 -1.67
CA TYR A 220 3.24 -10.15 -2.78
C TYR A 220 2.42 -8.90 -2.47
N GLY A 221 2.99 -7.72 -2.61
CA GLY A 221 2.25 -6.45 -2.53
C GLY A 221 2.11 -5.82 -3.91
N PHE A 222 0.94 -5.30 -4.25
CA PHE A 222 0.66 -4.61 -5.52
C PHE A 222 -0.13 -3.33 -5.30
N ASP A 223 0.26 -2.24 -5.94
CA ASP A 223 -0.59 -1.03 -6.00
C ASP A 223 -1.96 -1.38 -6.60
N ALA A 224 -1.96 -2.07 -7.74
CA ALA A 224 -3.19 -2.53 -8.40
C ALA A 224 -2.97 -3.91 -9.04
N PHE A 225 -4.02 -4.71 -9.11
CA PHE A 225 -4.01 -6.02 -9.73
C PHE A 225 -5.10 -6.12 -10.80
N THR A 226 -4.69 -6.31 -12.05
CA THR A 226 -5.61 -6.52 -13.18
C THR A 226 -5.21 -7.76 -13.97
N LEU A 227 -6.09 -8.76 -13.95
CA LEU A 227 -6.00 -9.93 -14.80
C LEU A 227 -7.12 -9.88 -15.84
N GLU A 228 -6.77 -9.68 -17.10
CA GLU A 228 -7.73 -9.64 -18.20
C GLU A 228 -8.18 -11.05 -18.64
N SER A 229 -9.25 -11.11 -19.44
CA SER A 229 -9.79 -12.36 -19.98
C SER A 229 -8.70 -13.15 -20.72
N ASP A 230 -8.68 -14.47 -20.55
CA ASP A 230 -7.67 -15.39 -21.09
C ASP A 230 -6.22 -15.16 -20.64
N GLY A 231 -5.95 -14.22 -19.72
CA GLY A 231 -4.69 -14.17 -18.97
C GLY A 231 -4.63 -15.28 -17.92
N GLU A 232 -3.43 -15.65 -17.49
CA GLU A 232 -3.23 -16.73 -16.52
C GLU A 232 -2.26 -16.36 -15.40
N VAL A 233 -2.61 -16.71 -14.17
CA VAL A 233 -1.70 -16.70 -13.02
C VAL A 233 -1.46 -18.14 -12.59
N ARG A 234 -0.19 -18.55 -12.58
CA ARG A 234 0.28 -19.88 -12.19
C ARG A 234 0.88 -19.80 -10.80
N PHE A 235 0.32 -20.55 -9.88
CA PHE A 235 0.80 -20.59 -8.50
C PHE A 235 1.56 -21.88 -8.22
N SER A 236 2.66 -21.81 -7.48
CA SER A 236 3.53 -22.95 -7.18
C SER A 236 4.00 -22.95 -5.74
N GLY A 237 4.35 -24.13 -5.22
CA GLY A 237 4.82 -24.32 -3.85
C GLY A 237 3.72 -24.80 -2.90
N PRO A 238 4.08 -25.37 -1.73
CA PRO A 238 3.13 -25.93 -0.77
C PRO A 238 2.56 -24.89 0.20
N GLU A 239 3.29 -23.81 0.46
CA GLU A 239 2.89 -22.77 1.40
C GLU A 239 1.94 -21.73 0.78
N PRO A 240 1.22 -20.93 1.58
CA PRO A 240 0.31 -19.93 1.06
C PRO A 240 0.96 -18.87 0.16
N VAL A 241 0.17 -18.35 -0.78
CA VAL A 241 0.49 -17.16 -1.57
C VAL A 241 -0.39 -16.02 -1.06
N LEU A 242 0.23 -14.99 -0.50
CA LEU A 242 -0.46 -13.83 0.07
C LEU A 242 -0.35 -12.65 -0.90
N LEU A 243 -1.48 -12.15 -1.40
CA LEU A 243 -1.55 -11.03 -2.34
C LEU A 243 -2.17 -9.82 -1.66
N ASP A 244 -1.35 -8.86 -1.28
CA ASP A 244 -1.76 -7.57 -0.72
C ASP A 244 -1.99 -6.57 -1.86
N VAL A 245 -3.19 -6.00 -1.97
CA VAL A 245 -3.57 -5.12 -3.09
C VAL A 245 -4.17 -3.81 -2.56
N PHE A 246 -3.69 -2.66 -3.04
CA PHE A 246 -3.93 -1.37 -2.37
C PHE A 246 -5.00 -0.49 -3.02
N GLU A 247 -5.05 -0.41 -4.35
CA GLU A 247 -5.89 0.56 -5.07
C GLU A 247 -7.06 -0.12 -5.76
N SER A 248 -6.80 -1.10 -6.64
CA SER A 248 -7.84 -1.78 -7.41
C SER A 248 -7.55 -3.26 -7.65
N PHE A 249 -8.61 -4.07 -7.67
CA PHE A 249 -8.54 -5.50 -7.93
C PHE A 249 -9.56 -5.89 -9.01
N THR A 250 -9.08 -6.49 -10.10
CA THR A 250 -9.91 -7.00 -11.20
C THR A 250 -9.41 -8.37 -11.65
N HIS A 251 -10.30 -9.36 -11.62
CA HIS A 251 -10.06 -10.75 -11.99
C HIS A 251 -11.01 -11.20 -13.11
N ARG A 252 -10.49 -11.33 -14.34
CA ARG A 252 -11.22 -11.84 -15.53
C ARG A 252 -10.59 -13.08 -16.16
N GLY A 253 -9.40 -13.47 -15.71
CA GLY A 253 -8.62 -14.56 -16.28
C GLY A 253 -8.69 -15.85 -15.47
N ARG A 254 -7.61 -16.63 -15.53
CA ARG A 254 -7.52 -17.95 -14.93
C ARG A 254 -6.44 -18.01 -13.87
N TRP A 255 -6.76 -18.59 -12.73
CA TRP A 255 -5.78 -19.00 -11.73
C TRP A 255 -5.63 -20.52 -11.81
N VAL A 256 -4.38 -20.98 -11.89
CA VAL A 256 -4.07 -22.40 -12.03
C VAL A 256 -2.89 -22.78 -11.14
N ALA A 257 -2.88 -24.02 -10.68
CA ALA A 257 -1.71 -24.61 -10.05
C ALA A 257 -0.65 -24.92 -11.12
N ALA A 258 0.60 -24.60 -10.85
CA ALA A 258 1.73 -25.04 -11.67
C ALA A 258 2.05 -26.53 -11.46
N GLN A 259 1.60 -27.10 -10.33
CA GLN A 259 1.80 -28.49 -9.90
C GLN A 259 0.42 -29.14 -9.63
N ALA A 260 0.39 -30.33 -9.02
CA ALA A 260 -0.83 -31.12 -8.86
C ALA A 260 -1.92 -30.41 -8.03
N ASP A 261 -1.52 -29.72 -6.96
CA ASP A 261 -2.44 -29.04 -6.04
C ASP A 261 -2.27 -27.53 -6.07
N MET A 262 -3.38 -26.82 -5.87
CA MET A 262 -3.40 -25.37 -5.73
C MET A 262 -2.89 -24.99 -4.34
N PRO A 263 -1.87 -24.13 -4.20
CA PRO A 263 -1.55 -23.58 -2.88
C PRO A 263 -2.72 -22.73 -2.36
N PRO A 264 -2.86 -22.57 -1.04
CA PRO A 264 -3.77 -21.58 -0.47
C PRO A 264 -3.40 -20.19 -0.98
N VAL A 265 -4.37 -19.43 -1.49
CA VAL A 265 -4.16 -18.06 -1.94
C VAL A 265 -5.04 -17.14 -1.11
N LEU A 266 -4.47 -16.10 -0.50
CA LEU A 266 -5.21 -15.02 0.15
C LEU A 266 -5.01 -13.73 -0.64
N VAL A 267 -6.07 -12.99 -0.89
CA VAL A 267 -6.04 -11.62 -1.40
C VAL A 267 -6.50 -10.68 -0.30
N SER A 268 -5.58 -9.87 0.20
CA SER A 268 -5.82 -8.79 1.14
C SER A 268 -6.01 -7.49 0.36
N TYR A 269 -7.25 -7.14 0.01
CA TYR A 269 -7.55 -5.92 -0.75
C TYR A 269 -7.97 -4.77 0.17
N VAL A 270 -7.12 -3.76 0.32
CA VAL A 270 -7.36 -2.60 1.21
C VAL A 270 -7.90 -1.36 0.49
N GLY A 271 -8.19 -1.49 -0.80
CA GLY A 271 -8.79 -0.42 -1.61
C GLY A 271 -10.29 -0.27 -1.34
N ARG A 272 -10.87 0.80 -1.90
CA ARG A 272 -12.30 1.14 -1.76
C ARG A 272 -13.09 0.98 -3.05
N ALA A 273 -12.41 0.80 -4.18
CA ALA A 273 -13.08 0.51 -5.44
C ALA A 273 -13.69 -0.89 -5.39
N PRO A 274 -14.74 -1.20 -6.17
CA PRO A 274 -15.25 -2.56 -6.22
C PRO A 274 -14.17 -3.56 -6.66
N ALA A 275 -14.05 -4.68 -5.93
CA ALA A 275 -13.25 -5.83 -6.29
C ALA A 275 -14.03 -6.70 -7.27
N TRP A 276 -13.61 -6.69 -8.54
CA TRP A 276 -14.32 -7.38 -9.62
C TRP A 276 -13.84 -8.81 -9.77
N VAL A 277 -14.73 -9.79 -9.54
CA VAL A 277 -14.47 -11.22 -9.78
C VAL A 277 -15.39 -11.69 -10.92
N GLU A 278 -14.89 -11.58 -12.15
CA GLU A 278 -15.66 -11.82 -13.38
C GLU A 278 -15.39 -13.20 -14.01
N ALA A 279 -14.48 -13.97 -13.43
CA ALA A 279 -14.14 -15.33 -13.85
C ALA A 279 -14.00 -16.27 -12.64
N ALA A 280 -13.81 -17.57 -12.92
CA ALA A 280 -13.62 -18.58 -11.88
C ALA A 280 -12.42 -18.20 -11.00
N PHE A 281 -12.66 -18.07 -9.70
CA PHE A 281 -11.67 -17.67 -8.71
C PHE A 281 -11.23 -18.87 -7.87
N HIS A 282 -9.99 -18.89 -7.40
CA HIS A 282 -9.48 -19.94 -6.52
C HIS A 282 -8.60 -19.34 -5.42
N GLY A 283 -9.21 -18.99 -4.29
CA GLY A 283 -8.54 -18.38 -3.15
C GLY A 283 -9.53 -17.73 -2.19
N THR A 284 -9.01 -17.11 -1.15
CA THR A 284 -9.78 -16.28 -0.22
C THR A 284 -9.58 -14.82 -0.59
N LEU A 285 -10.66 -14.05 -0.70
CA LEU A 285 -10.61 -12.61 -0.96
C LEU A 285 -11.17 -11.87 0.25
N VAL A 286 -10.39 -10.94 0.79
CA VAL A 286 -10.74 -10.10 1.93
C VAL A 286 -10.64 -8.63 1.52
N ALA A 287 -11.76 -7.91 1.61
CA ALA A 287 -11.90 -6.54 1.15
C ALA A 287 -12.74 -5.70 2.13
N PRO A 288 -12.23 -5.39 3.34
CA PRO A 288 -13.02 -4.83 4.44
C PRO A 288 -13.60 -3.44 4.16
N GLU A 289 -13.05 -2.70 3.19
CA GLU A 289 -13.51 -1.36 2.79
C GLU A 289 -14.11 -1.30 1.38
N ALA A 290 -14.30 -2.45 0.70
CA ALA A 290 -14.76 -2.49 -0.68
C ALA A 290 -15.91 -3.47 -0.91
N LYS A 291 -16.68 -3.19 -1.96
CA LYS A 291 -17.67 -4.11 -2.51
C LYS A 291 -16.97 -5.23 -3.26
N VAL A 292 -17.31 -6.48 -2.95
CA VAL A 292 -16.87 -7.68 -3.67
C VAL A 292 -18.01 -8.14 -4.60
N GLU A 293 -17.76 -8.12 -5.91
CA GLU A 293 -18.74 -8.56 -6.92
C GLU A 293 -18.34 -9.87 -7.58
N LEU A 294 -19.12 -10.92 -7.36
CA LEU A 294 -18.91 -12.23 -8.00
C LEU A 294 -19.87 -12.40 -9.18
N ARG A 295 -19.34 -12.46 -10.40
CA ARG A 295 -20.12 -12.77 -11.61
C ARG A 295 -20.09 -14.27 -11.89
N PRO A 296 -21.13 -14.83 -12.53
CA PRO A 296 -21.14 -16.25 -12.90
C PRO A 296 -19.95 -16.62 -13.80
N ALA A 297 -19.19 -17.63 -13.39
CA ALA A 297 -17.96 -18.05 -14.07
C ALA A 297 -18.19 -19.09 -15.19
N GLY A 298 -19.19 -18.88 -16.06
CA GLY A 298 -19.43 -19.72 -17.24
C GLY A 298 -19.64 -21.20 -16.93
N GLY A 299 -20.36 -21.51 -15.84
CA GLY A 299 -20.63 -22.88 -15.37
C GLY A 299 -19.54 -23.48 -14.46
N ARG A 300 -18.43 -22.77 -14.23
CA ARG A 300 -17.46 -23.12 -13.19
C ARG A 300 -17.84 -22.49 -11.86
N ALA A 301 -17.34 -23.06 -10.77
CA ALA A 301 -17.51 -22.48 -9.44
C ALA A 301 -16.34 -21.55 -9.09
N HIS A 302 -16.61 -20.50 -8.33
CA HIS A 302 -15.59 -19.83 -7.52
C HIS A 302 -15.26 -20.73 -6.33
N ARG A 303 -13.98 -20.91 -6.03
CA ARG A 303 -13.50 -21.80 -4.96
C ARG A 303 -12.76 -20.97 -3.91
N GLY A 304 -13.21 -21.01 -2.68
CA GLY A 304 -12.66 -20.25 -1.55
C GLY A 304 -13.72 -19.42 -0.85
N SER A 305 -13.27 -18.40 -0.13
CA SER A 305 -14.09 -17.64 0.81
C SER A 305 -14.01 -16.14 0.53
N PHE A 306 -15.10 -15.41 0.74
CA PHE A 306 -15.23 -14.01 0.31
C PHE A 306 -15.70 -13.13 1.46
N PHE A 307 -14.87 -12.16 1.85
CA PHE A 307 -15.12 -11.20 2.92
C PHE A 307 -15.08 -9.80 2.31
N GLY A 308 -16.12 -9.00 2.52
CA GLY A 308 -16.20 -7.65 1.96
C GLY A 308 -16.89 -6.65 2.88
N TYR A 309 -16.72 -5.36 2.60
CA TYR A 309 -17.62 -4.33 3.12
C TYR A 309 -19.04 -4.63 2.64
N GLU A 310 -19.17 -4.79 1.32
CA GLU A 310 -20.37 -5.33 0.69
C GLU A 310 -20.01 -6.58 -0.09
N VAL A 311 -20.91 -7.56 -0.13
CA VAL A 311 -20.77 -8.71 -1.03
C VAL A 311 -22.02 -8.89 -1.85
N GLU A 312 -21.87 -8.84 -3.17
CA GLU A 312 -22.93 -9.19 -4.12
C GLU A 312 -22.49 -10.38 -4.97
N ILE A 313 -23.25 -11.48 -4.85
CA ILE A 313 -23.11 -12.65 -5.71
C ILE A 313 -24.20 -12.60 -6.77
N HIS A 314 -23.80 -12.49 -8.03
CA HIS A 314 -24.74 -12.41 -9.16
C HIS A 314 -25.37 -13.76 -9.47
N GLY A 315 -26.54 -13.70 -10.11
CA GLY A 315 -27.35 -14.88 -10.36
C GLY A 315 -26.62 -15.96 -11.16
N ASP A 316 -27.01 -17.20 -10.91
CA ASP A 316 -26.40 -18.41 -11.49
C ASP A 316 -24.93 -18.68 -11.07
N ALA A 317 -24.32 -17.85 -10.24
CA ALA A 317 -22.98 -18.11 -9.71
C ALA A 317 -22.98 -19.27 -8.70
N ARG A 318 -21.88 -20.02 -8.69
CA ARG A 318 -21.65 -21.11 -7.73
C ARG A 318 -20.38 -20.84 -6.94
N VAL A 319 -20.47 -20.90 -5.62
CA VAL A 319 -19.35 -20.77 -4.68
C VAL A 319 -19.15 -22.11 -3.98
N ILE A 320 -17.92 -22.60 -3.99
CA ILE A 320 -17.47 -23.73 -3.19
C ILE A 320 -16.50 -23.18 -2.14
N GLN A 321 -16.92 -23.15 -0.89
CA GLN A 321 -16.11 -22.76 0.24
C GLN A 321 -14.89 -23.69 0.35
N VAL A 322 -13.71 -23.07 0.36
CA VAL A 322 -12.44 -23.75 0.62
C VAL A 322 -11.81 -23.02 1.83
N PRO A 323 -11.51 -23.74 2.92
CA PRO A 323 -10.84 -23.16 4.07
C PRO A 323 -9.48 -22.57 3.69
N PHE A 324 -9.14 -21.44 4.33
CA PHE A 324 -7.79 -20.90 4.29
C PHE A 324 -7.09 -21.22 5.63
N PRO A 325 -5.81 -21.63 5.62
CA PRO A 325 -5.05 -21.86 6.84
C PRO A 325 -4.68 -20.52 7.48
N TRP A 326 -5.61 -19.95 8.25
CA TRP A 326 -5.47 -18.62 8.84
C TRP A 326 -4.30 -18.52 9.83
N GLU A 327 -3.88 -19.64 10.42
CA GLU A 327 -2.69 -19.72 11.29
C GLU A 327 -1.40 -19.34 10.54
N ALA A 328 -1.37 -19.52 9.22
CA ALA A 328 -0.22 -19.14 8.41
C ALA A 328 -0.01 -17.62 8.32
N LEU A 329 -1.01 -16.80 8.71
CA LEU A 329 -0.83 -15.36 8.82
C LEU A 329 -0.04 -14.97 10.06
N ASP A 330 -0.15 -15.75 11.15
CA ASP A 330 0.58 -15.51 12.39
C ASP A 330 2.07 -15.81 12.19
N GLU A 331 2.40 -16.94 11.53
CA GLU A 331 3.79 -17.32 11.19
C GLU A 331 4.42 -16.36 10.15
N ALA A 332 3.63 -15.90 9.18
CA ALA A 332 4.09 -14.91 8.20
C ALA A 332 4.31 -13.50 8.79
N THR A 333 3.90 -13.23 10.03
CA THR A 333 4.25 -11.98 10.72
C THR A 333 5.59 -12.05 11.48
N GLU A 334 6.04 -13.25 11.86
CA GLU A 334 7.33 -13.43 12.56
C GLU A 334 8.52 -13.62 11.61
N ASP A 335 8.32 -14.22 10.42
CA ASP A 335 9.39 -14.53 9.45
C ASP A 335 9.45 -13.61 8.20
N ALA A 336 8.55 -12.63 8.05
CA ALA A 336 8.48 -11.80 6.82
C ALA A 336 9.21 -10.44 6.92
N ILE A 337 10.47 -10.47 7.33
CA ILE A 337 11.47 -9.47 6.89
C ILE A 337 12.73 -10.23 6.46
N GLY A 338 12.53 -11.29 5.68
CA GLY A 338 13.60 -11.81 4.85
C GLY A 338 14.03 -10.70 3.89
N GLU A 339 15.29 -10.25 4.03
CA GLU A 339 15.94 -9.50 2.95
C GLU A 339 15.70 -10.26 1.63
N PRO A 340 15.34 -9.55 0.54
CA PRO A 340 15.09 -10.23 -0.72
C PRO A 340 16.35 -10.98 -1.16
N GLU A 341 16.29 -12.31 -1.26
CA GLU A 341 17.25 -13.01 -2.12
C GLU A 341 17.00 -12.53 -3.54
N ALA A 342 18.02 -11.87 -4.09
CA ALA A 342 17.99 -11.10 -5.31
C ALA A 342 17.37 -11.87 -6.50
N GLY A 343 16.11 -11.59 -6.80
CA GLY A 343 15.62 -11.66 -8.17
C GLY A 343 16.51 -10.74 -9.00
N THR A 344 17.07 -11.26 -10.09
CA THR A 344 18.02 -10.53 -10.95
C THR A 344 17.29 -9.44 -11.74
N TYR A 345 17.02 -8.31 -11.06
CA TYR A 345 17.00 -7.03 -11.75
C TYR A 345 18.35 -6.91 -12.46
N PRO A 346 18.41 -6.45 -13.73
CA PRO A 346 19.69 -6.18 -14.35
C PRO A 346 20.36 -5.12 -13.48
N THR A 347 21.32 -5.55 -12.66
CA THR A 347 22.14 -4.65 -11.88
C THR A 347 23.07 -3.94 -12.85
N SER A 348 23.51 -2.75 -12.46
CA SER A 348 24.68 -2.12 -13.04
C SER A 348 25.77 -3.19 -13.25
N THR A 349 26.34 -3.19 -14.45
CA THR A 349 27.50 -4.04 -14.76
C THR A 349 28.59 -3.11 -15.30
N GLY A 350 29.81 -3.30 -14.80
CA GLY A 350 30.92 -2.42 -15.13
C GLY A 350 30.90 -1.08 -14.36
N PRO A 351 31.92 -0.24 -14.58
CA PRO A 351 32.08 1.03 -13.86
C PRO A 351 30.99 2.04 -14.23
N VAL A 352 30.80 3.05 -13.37
CA VAL A 352 29.93 4.20 -13.63
C VAL A 352 30.31 4.85 -14.98
N PRO A 353 29.37 5.02 -15.92
CA PRO A 353 29.65 5.71 -17.18
C PRO A 353 29.98 7.19 -16.96
N PRO A 354 30.98 7.76 -17.66
CA PRO A 354 31.40 9.14 -17.44
C PRO A 354 30.41 10.17 -17.99
N LEU A 355 30.05 11.14 -17.15
CA LEU A 355 29.27 12.35 -17.45
C LEU A 355 30.14 13.50 -18.00
N SER A 356 31.48 13.39 -17.98
CA SER A 356 32.39 14.29 -18.71
C SER A 356 32.83 13.77 -20.11
N GLY A 357 33.09 14.68 -21.07
CA GLY A 357 33.55 14.34 -22.44
C GLY A 357 32.60 14.72 -23.60
N SER A 358 32.73 14.08 -24.77
CA SER A 358 31.91 14.37 -25.97
C SER A 358 31.58 13.09 -26.77
N PRO A 359 30.38 12.95 -27.36
CA PRO A 359 29.23 13.88 -27.31
C PRO A 359 28.44 13.76 -25.99
N THR A 360 27.89 14.86 -25.49
CA THR A 360 27.24 14.92 -24.15
C THR A 360 25.93 14.14 -24.08
N SER A 361 25.09 14.23 -25.11
CA SER A 361 23.76 13.60 -25.15
C SER A 361 23.81 12.08 -24.97
N ASP A 362 24.75 11.40 -25.64
CA ASP A 362 24.85 9.94 -25.59
C ASP A 362 25.32 9.47 -24.22
N ARG A 363 26.24 10.22 -23.60
CA ARG A 363 26.79 9.89 -22.29
C ARG A 363 25.77 10.08 -21.19
N VAL A 364 24.97 11.16 -21.23
CA VAL A 364 23.85 11.36 -20.29
C VAL A 364 22.86 10.20 -20.38
N ARG A 365 22.48 9.76 -21.59
CA ARG A 365 21.57 8.62 -21.75
C ARG A 365 22.18 7.32 -21.22
N VAL A 366 23.44 7.02 -21.57
CA VAL A 366 24.15 5.82 -21.09
C VAL A 366 24.28 5.83 -19.57
N PHE A 367 24.61 6.98 -18.98
CA PHE A 367 24.66 7.14 -17.52
C PHE A 367 23.29 6.91 -16.90
N LEU A 368 22.21 7.48 -17.43
CA LEU A 368 20.86 7.31 -16.88
C LEU A 368 20.36 5.86 -16.99
N ASP A 369 20.64 5.18 -18.10
CA ASP A 369 20.30 3.76 -18.28
C ASP A 369 21.11 2.84 -17.34
N TRP A 370 22.33 3.22 -16.99
CA TRP A 370 23.16 2.51 -16.02
C TRP A 370 22.73 2.83 -14.58
N TYR A 371 22.48 4.11 -14.28
CA TYR A 371 22.04 4.59 -12.97
C TYR A 371 20.70 3.96 -12.58
N TYR A 372 19.78 3.79 -13.54
CA TYR A 372 18.51 3.09 -13.31
C TYR A 372 18.69 1.64 -12.82
N LYS A 373 19.85 1.05 -13.06
CA LYS A 373 20.22 -0.32 -12.68
C LYS A 373 21.17 -0.36 -11.47
N ALA A 374 21.61 0.80 -10.98
CA ALA A 374 22.61 0.89 -9.94
C ALA A 374 22.14 0.31 -8.61
N VAL A 375 23.08 -0.28 -7.87
CA VAL A 375 22.86 -0.83 -6.54
C VAL A 375 23.47 0.09 -5.47
N LYS A 376 23.13 -0.14 -4.21
CA LYS A 376 23.61 0.69 -3.08
C LYS A 376 25.14 0.83 -3.01
N GLY A 377 25.87 -0.22 -3.42
CA GLY A 377 27.34 -0.21 -3.47
C GLY A 377 27.93 0.78 -4.48
N ASP A 378 27.16 1.17 -5.50
CA ASP A 378 27.59 2.10 -6.54
C ASP A 378 27.48 3.57 -6.11
N LEU A 379 26.81 3.83 -4.98
CA LEU A 379 26.50 5.18 -4.54
C LEU A 379 27.73 6.10 -4.40
N PRO A 380 28.86 5.65 -3.81
CA PRO A 380 30.06 6.49 -3.74
C PRO A 380 30.56 6.94 -5.11
N ASP A 381 30.58 6.03 -6.08
CA ASP A 381 31.09 6.28 -7.44
C ASP A 381 30.12 7.19 -8.22
N ILE A 382 28.81 7.02 -8.02
CA ILE A 382 27.78 7.91 -8.56
C ILE A 382 27.95 9.33 -8.04
N VAL A 383 28.14 9.49 -6.72
CA VAL A 383 28.36 10.79 -6.09
C VAL A 383 29.62 11.44 -6.66
N GLU A 384 30.70 10.68 -6.78
CA GLU A 384 31.95 11.18 -7.35
C GLU A 384 31.78 11.63 -8.81
N GLU A 385 31.10 10.83 -9.64
CA GLU A 385 30.86 11.17 -11.04
C GLU A 385 29.99 12.41 -11.21
N VAL A 386 28.88 12.52 -10.47
CA VAL A 386 28.01 13.72 -10.52
C VAL A 386 28.74 14.95 -9.98
N ALA A 387 29.53 14.80 -8.91
CA ALA A 387 30.37 15.87 -8.38
C ALA A 387 31.44 16.33 -9.37
N SER A 388 31.97 15.43 -10.22
CA SER A 388 32.98 15.75 -11.22
C SER A 388 32.48 16.74 -12.28
N VAL A 389 31.17 16.81 -12.49
CA VAL A 389 30.50 17.70 -13.45
C VAL A 389 29.60 18.75 -12.78
N GLN A 390 29.74 18.93 -11.47
CA GLN A 390 28.94 19.88 -10.71
C GLN A 390 29.05 21.31 -11.29
N GLY A 391 27.91 21.95 -11.50
CA GLY A 391 27.80 23.29 -12.09
C GLY A 391 27.80 23.33 -13.62
N ASP A 392 27.89 22.19 -14.32
CA ASP A 392 27.93 22.16 -15.78
C ASP A 392 26.54 22.34 -16.43
N ASP A 393 26.31 23.53 -16.99
CA ASP A 393 25.05 23.87 -17.67
C ASP A 393 24.77 23.06 -18.95
N VAL A 394 25.81 22.51 -19.61
CA VAL A 394 25.62 21.68 -20.81
C VAL A 394 25.01 20.34 -20.43
N ILE A 395 25.49 19.73 -19.35
CA ILE A 395 24.94 18.49 -18.81
C ILE A 395 23.56 18.74 -18.21
N ALA A 396 23.38 19.86 -17.50
CA ALA A 396 22.07 20.28 -17.00
C ALA A 396 21.04 20.40 -18.12
N ALA A 397 21.39 21.03 -19.25
CA ALA A 397 20.51 21.17 -20.39
C ALA A 397 20.09 19.82 -21.00
N GLU A 398 21.02 18.85 -21.10
CA GLU A 398 20.71 17.50 -21.57
C GLU A 398 19.81 16.73 -20.58
N LEU A 399 20.06 16.84 -19.27
CA LEU A 399 19.18 16.27 -18.24
C LEU A 399 17.77 16.89 -18.30
N ILE A 400 17.67 18.20 -18.49
CA ILE A 400 16.38 18.90 -18.65
C ILE A 400 15.65 18.40 -19.90
N ALA A 401 16.35 18.27 -21.03
CA ALA A 401 15.76 17.73 -22.26
C ALA A 401 15.24 16.30 -22.08
N GLU A 402 16.00 15.47 -21.36
CA GLU A 402 15.62 14.09 -21.07
C GLU A 402 14.46 14.01 -20.07
N PHE A 403 14.40 14.88 -19.07
CA PHE A 403 13.23 15.03 -18.21
C PHE A 403 11.98 15.40 -19.02
N GLN A 404 12.06 16.37 -19.92
CA GLN A 404 10.89 16.80 -20.70
C GLN A 404 10.36 15.68 -21.61
N ARG A 405 11.25 14.81 -22.10
CA ARG A 405 10.86 13.58 -22.82
C ARG A 405 10.21 12.57 -21.87
N LEU A 406 10.87 12.26 -20.77
CA LEU A 406 10.47 11.21 -19.84
C LEU A 406 9.24 11.56 -19.00
N ARG A 407 8.98 12.84 -18.69
CA ARG A 407 7.83 13.23 -17.84
C ARG A 407 6.48 12.81 -18.41
N VAL A 408 6.41 12.51 -19.72
CA VAL A 408 5.24 11.97 -20.41
C VAL A 408 5.33 10.44 -20.58
N GLU A 409 6.53 9.93 -20.83
CA GLU A 409 6.76 8.53 -21.23
C GLU A 409 7.01 7.60 -20.04
N ASP A 410 7.86 8.03 -19.10
CA ASP A 410 8.33 7.29 -17.93
C ASP A 410 8.54 8.25 -16.72
N PRO A 411 7.47 8.48 -15.93
CA PRO A 411 7.50 9.36 -14.77
C PRO A 411 8.51 9.00 -13.69
N LEU A 412 8.86 7.72 -13.57
CA LEU A 412 9.84 7.23 -12.60
C LEU A 412 11.24 7.69 -13.00
N ARG A 413 11.64 7.44 -14.25
CA ARG A 413 12.92 7.93 -14.78
C ARG A 413 12.95 9.46 -14.81
N ALA A 414 11.83 10.13 -15.08
CA ALA A 414 11.75 11.60 -14.99
C ALA A 414 12.11 12.11 -13.58
N SER A 415 11.59 11.46 -12.53
CA SER A 415 11.88 11.82 -11.13
C SER A 415 13.35 11.56 -10.74
N MET A 416 13.95 10.52 -11.31
CA MET A 416 15.37 10.20 -11.16
C MET A 416 16.25 11.29 -11.78
N VAL A 417 15.92 11.72 -13.00
CA VAL A 417 16.61 12.82 -13.69
C VAL A 417 16.58 14.11 -12.87
N LEU A 418 15.43 14.47 -12.28
CA LEU A 418 15.33 15.63 -11.39
C LEU A 418 16.25 15.51 -10.15
N SER A 419 16.43 14.31 -9.62
CA SER A 419 17.29 14.11 -8.44
C SER A 419 18.76 14.33 -8.79
N ILE A 420 19.21 13.81 -9.95
CA ILE A 420 20.56 14.04 -10.48
C ILE A 420 20.77 15.53 -10.82
N LEU A 421 19.77 16.18 -11.42
CA LEU A 421 19.83 17.61 -11.75
C LEU A 421 19.98 18.50 -10.50
N GLY A 422 19.36 18.11 -9.39
CA GLY A 422 19.51 18.79 -8.09
C GLY A 422 20.95 18.73 -7.57
N GLU A 423 21.55 17.54 -7.62
CA GLU A 423 22.94 17.33 -7.18
C GLU A 423 23.97 18.00 -8.07
N LEU A 424 23.66 18.16 -9.35
CA LEU A 424 24.51 18.90 -10.28
C LEU A 424 24.67 20.38 -9.87
N ARG A 425 23.67 20.98 -9.21
CA ARG A 425 23.69 22.38 -8.75
C ARG A 425 24.09 23.39 -9.82
N ALA A 426 23.70 23.13 -11.07
CA ALA A 426 23.97 24.01 -12.20
C ALA A 426 22.96 25.17 -12.26
N PRO A 427 23.38 26.38 -12.69
CA PRO A 427 22.48 27.53 -12.87
C PRO A 427 21.26 27.24 -13.77
N ALA A 428 21.43 26.48 -14.85
CA ALA A 428 20.33 26.06 -15.71
C ALA A 428 19.34 25.13 -14.98
N GLY A 429 19.85 24.28 -14.09
CA GLY A 429 19.01 23.43 -13.22
C GLY A 429 18.22 24.24 -12.20
N GLU A 430 18.82 25.26 -11.59
CA GLU A 430 18.13 26.17 -10.68
C GLU A 430 16.96 26.87 -11.36
N GLN A 431 17.23 27.49 -12.52
CA GLN A 431 16.20 28.16 -13.30
C GLN A 431 15.07 27.21 -13.68
N PHE A 432 15.42 26.00 -14.10
CA PHE A 432 14.44 24.97 -14.45
C PHE A 432 13.58 24.53 -13.26
N PHE A 433 14.14 24.36 -12.07
CA PHE A 433 13.35 24.00 -10.89
C PHE A 433 12.41 25.12 -10.45
N ILE A 434 12.81 26.39 -10.61
CA ILE A 434 11.91 27.53 -10.38
C ILE A 434 10.72 27.45 -11.32
N GLU A 435 10.97 27.26 -12.62
CA GLU A 435 9.92 27.12 -13.63
C GLU A 435 9.00 25.94 -13.32
N LEU A 436 9.55 24.77 -12.99
CA LEU A 436 8.81 23.57 -12.65
C LEU A 436 7.93 23.74 -11.39
N LEU A 437 8.45 24.45 -10.38
CA LEU A 437 7.72 24.78 -9.15
C LEU A 437 6.55 25.75 -9.41
N GLU A 438 6.69 26.63 -10.41
CA GLU A 438 5.68 27.61 -10.81
C GLU A 438 4.67 27.07 -11.84
N GLU A 439 4.92 25.89 -12.42
CA GLU A 439 3.98 25.28 -13.37
C GLU A 439 2.57 25.12 -12.75
N PRO A 440 1.51 25.51 -13.47
CA PRO A 440 0.16 25.47 -12.93
C PRO A 440 -0.28 24.03 -12.68
N LEU A 441 -0.92 23.80 -11.53
CA LEU A 441 -1.51 22.50 -11.23
C LEU A 441 -2.69 22.23 -12.15
N PRO A 442 -2.72 21.08 -12.85
CA PRO A 442 -3.90 20.67 -13.60
C PRO A 442 -5.17 20.63 -12.72
N ASP A 443 -6.31 20.93 -13.34
CA ASP A 443 -7.62 20.62 -12.75
C ASP A 443 -7.71 19.11 -12.49
N ARG A 444 -8.52 18.70 -11.50
CA ARG A 444 -8.70 17.28 -11.13
C ARG A 444 -9.34 16.40 -12.23
N VAL A 445 -9.45 16.92 -13.46
CA VAL A 445 -10.12 16.28 -14.59
C VAL A 445 -9.06 15.75 -15.55
N GLY A 446 -8.63 14.50 -15.36
CA GLY A 446 -7.76 13.81 -16.31
C GLY A 446 -6.89 12.74 -15.68
N MET A 447 -7.22 11.47 -15.93
CA MET A 447 -6.25 10.38 -15.79
C MET A 447 -5.26 10.47 -16.96
N LEU A 448 -3.96 10.37 -16.69
CA LEU A 448 -2.97 10.17 -17.75
C LEU A 448 -3.12 8.74 -18.29
N PRO A 449 -3.14 8.53 -19.62
CA PRO A 449 -3.51 7.25 -20.22
C PRO A 449 -2.47 6.12 -20.08
N LYS A 450 -1.41 6.28 -19.27
CA LYS A 450 -0.34 5.27 -19.16
C LYS A 450 0.12 4.89 -17.74
N HIS A 451 -0.11 5.69 -16.69
CA HIS A 451 0.56 5.49 -15.38
C HIS A 451 -0.32 5.70 -14.13
N GLY A 452 -1.65 5.63 -14.24
CA GLY A 452 -2.58 5.51 -13.10
C GLY A 452 -2.72 6.72 -12.15
N SER A 453 -1.73 7.60 -12.07
CA SER A 453 -1.80 8.87 -11.32
C SER A 453 -2.60 9.92 -12.09
N ASP A 454 -3.44 10.65 -11.37
CA ASP A 454 -4.08 11.83 -11.94
C ASP A 454 -3.00 12.90 -12.27
N ALA A 455 -3.21 13.66 -13.34
CA ALA A 455 -2.23 14.61 -13.85
C ALA A 455 -1.78 15.63 -12.78
N ARG A 456 -2.65 15.96 -11.82
CA ARG A 456 -2.34 16.88 -10.73
C ARG A 456 -1.43 16.25 -9.69
N SER A 457 -1.67 15.01 -9.27
CA SER A 457 -0.81 14.27 -8.34
C SER A 457 0.58 14.05 -8.92
N LEU A 458 0.67 13.77 -10.22
CA LEU A 458 1.95 13.66 -10.91
C LEU A 458 2.70 15.00 -10.99
N GLN A 459 2.01 16.09 -11.32
CA GLN A 459 2.62 17.42 -11.31
C GLN A 459 3.16 17.80 -9.92
N LEU A 460 2.42 17.48 -8.86
CA LEU A 460 2.86 17.71 -7.48
C LEU A 460 4.10 16.90 -7.10
N SER A 461 4.31 15.70 -7.68
CA SER A 461 5.53 14.92 -7.40
C SER A 461 6.77 15.56 -8.04
N TYR A 462 6.64 16.10 -9.24
CA TYR A 462 7.71 16.86 -9.89
C TYR A 462 8.01 18.17 -9.16
N GLN A 463 6.99 18.88 -8.70
CA GLN A 463 7.17 20.08 -7.90
C GLN A 463 7.86 19.80 -6.56
N ARG A 464 7.56 18.67 -5.89
CA ARG A 464 8.32 18.24 -4.69
C ARG A 464 9.79 18.02 -5.02
N LYS A 465 10.11 17.34 -6.13
CA LYS A 465 11.49 17.16 -6.58
C LYS A 465 12.17 18.50 -6.87
N ALA A 466 11.45 19.47 -7.42
CA ALA A 466 11.95 20.83 -7.62
C ALA A 466 12.28 21.55 -6.30
N VAL A 467 11.42 21.39 -5.29
CA VAL A 467 11.68 21.92 -3.94
C VAL A 467 12.97 21.34 -3.35
N HIS A 468 13.19 20.03 -3.47
CA HIS A 468 14.45 19.41 -3.04
C HIS A 468 15.67 19.93 -3.83
N GLY A 469 15.54 20.04 -5.16
CA GLY A 469 16.59 20.60 -6.02
C GLY A 469 16.98 22.02 -5.63
N LEU A 470 15.99 22.88 -5.35
CA LEU A 470 16.22 24.24 -4.88
C LEU A 470 16.78 24.28 -3.45
N GLY A 471 16.37 23.35 -2.58
CA GLY A 471 16.82 23.28 -1.18
C GLY A 471 18.33 23.05 -1.04
N VAL A 472 18.94 22.40 -2.03
CA VAL A 472 20.38 22.07 -2.03
C VAL A 472 21.24 23.07 -2.80
N MET A 473 20.60 24.09 -3.37
CA MET A 473 21.26 25.17 -4.09
C MET A 473 21.51 26.34 -3.12
N PRO A 474 22.78 26.67 -2.82
CA PRO A 474 23.11 27.71 -1.84
C PRO A 474 23.02 29.12 -2.45
N THR A 475 21.95 29.42 -3.19
CA THR A 475 21.77 30.69 -3.90
C THR A 475 20.70 31.55 -3.24
N VAL A 476 20.85 32.87 -3.37
CA VAL A 476 19.84 33.83 -2.86
C VAL A 476 18.51 33.66 -3.60
N THR A 477 18.56 33.29 -4.89
CA THR A 477 17.38 33.12 -5.74
C THR A 477 16.57 31.88 -5.34
N ALA A 478 17.20 30.70 -5.24
CA ALA A 478 16.52 29.48 -4.77
C ALA A 478 15.90 29.67 -3.38
N ARG A 479 16.64 30.28 -2.43
CA ARG A 479 16.11 30.61 -1.10
C ARG A 479 14.94 31.58 -1.14
N ALA A 480 15.02 32.63 -1.97
CA ALA A 480 13.92 33.58 -2.12
C ALA A 480 12.65 32.90 -2.65
N LYS A 481 12.81 31.98 -3.61
CA LYS A 481 11.70 31.22 -4.20
C LYS A 481 11.07 30.23 -3.23
N LEU A 482 11.86 29.45 -2.50
CA LEU A 482 11.32 28.57 -1.45
C LEU A 482 10.53 29.39 -0.41
N ARG A 483 11.05 30.51 0.06
CA ARG A 483 10.33 31.37 1.01
C ARG A 483 9.02 31.93 0.46
N GLU A 484 8.98 32.31 -0.83
CA GLU A 484 7.74 32.74 -1.50
C GLU A 484 6.69 31.62 -1.48
N HIS A 485 7.08 30.40 -1.87
CA HIS A 485 6.17 29.27 -1.98
C HIS A 485 5.70 28.69 -0.63
N ALA A 486 6.41 28.96 0.47
CA ALA A 486 6.07 28.50 1.82
C ALA A 486 4.67 28.95 2.27
N SER A 487 4.15 30.08 1.77
CA SER A 487 2.77 30.53 2.00
C SER A 487 1.94 30.69 0.72
N ALA A 488 2.57 30.97 -0.42
CA ALA A 488 1.83 31.27 -1.66
C ALA A 488 1.28 30.03 -2.35
N HIS A 489 1.96 28.87 -2.28
CA HIS A 489 1.57 27.70 -3.08
C HIS A 489 0.17 27.17 -2.69
N PRO A 490 -0.71 26.80 -3.64
CA PRO A 490 -2.08 26.36 -3.33
C PRO A 490 -2.15 25.04 -2.55
N ASP A 491 -1.25 24.10 -2.83
CA ASP A 491 -1.21 22.79 -2.17
C ASP A 491 -0.54 22.82 -0.79
N ARG A 492 -1.24 22.29 0.22
CA ARG A 492 -0.77 22.25 1.62
C ARG A 492 0.43 21.34 1.83
N GLY A 493 0.44 20.18 1.16
CA GLY A 493 1.55 19.22 1.27
C GLY A 493 2.84 19.80 0.68
N LEU A 494 2.74 20.49 -0.47
CA LEU A 494 3.91 21.14 -1.06
C LEU A 494 4.42 22.29 -0.17
N ARG A 495 3.55 23.10 0.45
CA ARG A 495 4.00 24.14 1.40
C ARG A 495 4.80 23.55 2.56
N MET A 496 4.36 22.41 3.09
CA MET A 496 5.09 21.69 4.14
C MET A 496 6.48 21.26 3.66
N GLU A 497 6.59 20.66 2.48
CA GLU A 497 7.90 20.24 1.92
C GLU A 497 8.82 21.44 1.64
N VAL A 498 8.25 22.58 1.21
CA VAL A 498 9.01 23.83 1.02
C VAL A 498 9.59 24.33 2.34
N VAL A 499 8.76 24.38 3.40
CA VAL A 499 9.21 24.77 4.74
C VAL A 499 10.31 23.83 5.20
N ARG A 500 10.13 22.52 5.04
CA ARG A 500 11.10 21.48 5.40
C ARG A 500 12.45 21.68 4.70
N ALA A 501 12.43 21.79 3.37
CA ALA A 501 13.66 22.01 2.58
C ALA A 501 14.37 23.33 2.96
N TYR A 502 13.60 24.36 3.33
CA TYR A 502 14.15 25.66 3.71
C TYR A 502 14.83 25.65 5.08
N VAL A 503 14.27 24.93 6.05
CA VAL A 503 14.79 24.87 7.42
C VAL A 503 15.84 23.77 7.63
N PHE A 504 15.97 22.82 6.70
CA PHE A 504 16.79 21.61 6.84
C PHE A 504 18.23 21.88 7.31
N GLU A 505 18.96 22.81 6.69
CA GLU A 505 20.38 23.03 7.02
C GLU A 505 20.61 23.88 8.28
N GLN A 506 19.68 24.79 8.61
CA GLN A 506 19.87 25.80 9.67
C GLN A 506 18.54 26.20 10.33
N PRO A 507 17.85 25.26 11.00
CA PRO A 507 16.47 25.45 11.43
C PRO A 507 16.32 26.72 12.29
N GLU A 508 17.04 26.85 13.38
CA GLU A 508 16.88 28.00 14.30
C GLU A 508 17.25 29.37 13.71
N ALA A 509 18.16 29.42 12.74
CA ALA A 509 18.62 30.70 12.19
C ALA A 509 17.65 31.28 11.15
N VAL A 510 16.92 30.42 10.43
CA VAL A 510 16.16 30.82 9.23
C VAL A 510 14.64 30.72 9.44
N LYS A 511 14.20 30.13 10.56
CA LYS A 511 12.81 30.04 11.00
C LYS A 511 12.03 31.35 10.90
N ALA A 512 12.64 32.44 11.40
CA ALA A 512 12.01 33.76 11.44
C ALA A 512 11.86 34.43 10.05
N GLU A 513 12.50 33.88 9.01
CA GLU A 513 12.44 34.43 7.65
C GLU A 513 11.21 33.93 6.86
N LEU A 514 10.54 32.88 7.34
CA LEU A 514 9.38 32.29 6.68
C LEU A 514 8.09 33.01 7.06
N THR A 515 7.29 33.32 6.03
CA THR A 515 5.88 33.69 6.21
C THR A 515 5.03 32.45 5.97
N LEU A 516 4.22 32.07 6.95
CA LEU A 516 3.35 30.88 6.92
C LEU A 516 1.88 31.28 6.89
N ARG A 517 0.99 30.36 6.47
CA ARG A 517 -0.45 30.56 6.63
C ARG A 517 -0.87 30.32 8.08
N PRO A 518 -1.98 30.92 8.53
CA PRO A 518 -2.53 30.64 9.86
C PRO A 518 -2.79 29.13 10.04
N GLY A 519 -2.30 28.56 11.14
CA GLY A 519 -2.45 27.14 11.47
C GLY A 519 -1.41 26.23 10.80
N GLU A 520 -0.38 26.79 10.17
CA GLU A 520 0.74 26.04 9.56
C GLU A 520 2.07 26.27 10.30
N GLU A 521 2.03 26.93 11.46
CA GLU A 521 3.21 27.26 12.28
C GLU A 521 3.97 26.01 12.75
N PHE A 522 3.26 24.88 12.89
CA PHE A 522 3.85 23.61 13.28
C PHE A 522 4.76 22.99 12.21
N PHE A 523 4.64 23.37 10.93
CA PHE A 523 5.51 22.86 9.87
C PHE A 523 6.99 23.16 10.14
N VAL A 524 7.23 24.30 10.78
CA VAL A 524 8.57 24.84 11.02
C VAL A 524 9.29 24.16 12.19
N ASP A 525 8.53 23.73 13.19
CA ASP A 525 9.06 23.09 14.38
C ASP A 525 9.08 21.56 14.29
N ARG A 526 8.58 21.03 13.17
CA ARG A 526 8.72 19.62 12.84
C ARG A 526 10.20 19.30 12.64
N PHE A 527 10.72 18.36 13.43
CA PHE A 527 12.07 17.85 13.31
C PHE A 527 12.06 16.55 12.50
N GLU A 528 13.16 16.26 11.80
CA GLU A 528 13.29 15.05 11.00
C GLU A 528 13.73 13.85 11.86
N ASN A 529 13.58 12.64 11.32
CA ASN A 529 14.01 11.43 11.99
C ASN A 529 15.48 11.48 12.42
N ARG A 530 15.74 10.95 13.62
CA ARG A 530 17.03 10.77 14.33
C ARG A 530 18.27 10.87 13.44
N ASP A 531 19.15 11.82 13.75
CA ASP A 531 20.53 11.80 13.22
C ASP A 531 21.21 10.50 13.68
N VAL A 532 21.96 9.82 12.80
CA VAL A 532 22.67 8.56 13.10
C VAL A 532 23.66 8.74 14.28
N HIS A 533 23.97 9.98 14.61
CA HIS A 533 24.82 10.39 15.72
C HIS A 533 24.06 10.98 16.94
N GLU A 534 22.73 11.11 16.88
CA GLU A 534 21.90 11.49 18.03
C GLU A 534 21.63 10.29 18.94
N ASP A 535 21.80 10.49 20.26
CA ASP A 535 21.36 9.53 21.26
C ASP A 535 19.82 9.47 21.30
N GLY A 536 19.24 8.32 21.67
CA GLY A 536 17.76 8.18 21.70
C GLY A 536 17.07 9.19 22.61
N GLY A 537 17.76 9.62 23.68
CA GLY A 537 17.21 10.60 24.64
C GLY A 537 17.06 12.02 24.08
N SER A 538 17.88 12.44 23.11
CA SER A 538 17.72 13.76 22.48
C SER A 538 16.54 13.81 21.51
N PHE A 539 16.27 12.72 20.78
CA PHE A 539 15.11 12.61 19.90
C PHE A 539 13.79 12.61 20.69
N ASP A 540 13.70 11.80 21.76
CA ASP A 540 12.50 11.75 22.61
C ASP A 540 12.22 13.12 23.26
N ALA A 541 13.27 13.82 23.70
CA ALA A 541 13.13 15.18 24.23
C ALA A 541 12.63 16.19 23.18
N GLN A 542 13.05 16.06 21.91
CA GLN A 542 12.54 16.89 20.81
C GLN A 542 11.08 16.57 20.48
N LEU A 543 10.71 15.28 20.51
CA LEU A 543 9.34 14.83 20.32
C LEU A 543 8.41 15.32 21.41
N ASP A 544 8.83 15.22 22.67
CA ASP A 544 8.06 15.69 23.82
C ASP A 544 7.92 17.22 23.80
N ALA A 545 8.99 17.94 23.45
CA ALA A 545 8.93 19.39 23.27
C ALA A 545 7.97 19.81 22.15
N TYR A 546 7.96 19.06 21.03
CA TYR A 546 7.04 19.29 19.92
C TYR A 546 5.58 18.99 20.32
N ARG A 547 5.33 17.86 20.99
CA ARG A 547 4.02 17.45 21.54
C ARG A 547 3.46 18.48 22.51
N ALA A 548 4.28 18.95 23.44
CA ALA A 548 3.88 19.96 24.42
C ALA A 548 3.52 21.30 23.75
N LYS A 549 4.18 21.63 22.64
CA LYS A 549 3.95 22.88 21.89
C LYS A 549 2.75 22.79 20.94
N TYR A 550 2.48 21.61 20.39
CA TYR A 550 1.41 21.36 19.41
C TYR A 550 0.50 20.18 19.79
N PRO A 551 -0.23 20.29 20.92
CA PRO A 551 -1.05 19.20 21.45
C PRO A 551 -2.23 18.82 20.53
N ASP A 552 -2.71 19.74 19.69
CA ASP A 552 -3.79 19.45 18.73
C ASP A 552 -3.27 18.83 17.41
N HIS A 553 -1.96 18.61 17.31
CA HIS A 553 -1.29 18.04 16.12
C HIS A 553 -0.53 16.75 16.44
N VAL A 554 -0.63 16.26 17.67
CA VAL A 554 -0.11 14.97 18.11
C VAL A 554 -1.17 14.31 19.00
N ASP A 555 -1.43 13.02 18.83
CA ASP A 555 -2.47 12.30 19.59
C ASP A 555 -2.41 12.61 21.10
N PRO A 556 -3.57 12.71 21.78
CA PRO A 556 -3.62 13.10 23.18
C PRO A 556 -2.82 12.11 24.05
N PRO A 557 -2.08 12.60 25.07
CA PRO A 557 -1.28 11.73 25.92
C PRO A 557 -2.19 10.75 26.68
N GLU A 558 -1.89 9.45 26.56
CA GLU A 558 -2.39 8.42 27.47
C GLU A 558 -1.93 8.79 28.89
N GLU A 559 -2.85 9.27 29.73
CA GLU A 559 -2.57 9.46 31.15
C GLU A 559 -2.42 8.08 31.80
N LEU A 560 -1.19 7.83 32.24
CA LEU A 560 -0.60 6.62 32.83
C LEU A 560 -1.41 5.94 33.93
#